data_AF-A0A1Q3HJS9-F1
#
_entry.id   AF-A0A1Q3HJS9-F1
#
_cell.length_a   1.000
_cell.length_b   1.000
_cell.length_c   1.000
_cell.angle_alpha   90.00
_cell.angle_beta   90.00
_cell.angle_gamma   90.00
#
_symmetry.space_group_name_H-M   'P 1'
#
loop_
_entity.id
_entity.type
_entity.pdbx_description
1 polymer ?
#
loop_
_entity_poly.entity_id
_entity_poly.type
_entity_poly.pdbx_seq_one_letter_code
_entity_poly.pdbx_strand_id
1 'polypeptide(L)'
;MPAPFLACYSERAEHDFVRSAVMRKRNKVLRDEEMVPHRKVLERSRWYAYCRELGMPLEHVMSVLLDVTGGVHAGLTFYRERRRPFSMRDQARLQELTLLLTHTVRNCRMYGEVAARGQMLGAFFQRQATRCIMRVNPFMEEMRTPPTTALLMKWFHSSELGPLGLPSVLVERLALLAARGGTGAFGLDTWERKGEARDLAGQDLRVTFTHLPMQGGQELWALEFQELPRAIPVPEAWRQILTPREVETVSYVLQGWDNQLIAEHFGRALATVKKHMQNIFDKLGVDGRTALICRASLMFRGTLS
;
A
#
# COMPACT_ATOMS: atom_id res chain seq x y z
N MET A 1 2.71 -25.58 -5.47
CA MET A 1 3.74 -25.83 -4.43
C MET A 1 3.44 -27.16 -3.78
N PRO A 2 4.39 -28.11 -3.71
CA PRO A 2 4.25 -29.37 -3.00
C PRO A 2 3.97 -29.12 -1.52
N ALA A 3 3.11 -29.93 -0.90
CA ALA A 3 2.83 -29.82 0.54
C ALA A 3 4.10 -29.89 1.43
N PRO A 4 5.12 -30.73 1.12
CA PRO A 4 6.37 -30.77 1.88
C PRO A 4 7.17 -29.45 1.87
N PHE A 5 7.03 -28.64 0.81
CA PHE A 5 7.71 -27.35 0.72
C PHE A 5 7.21 -26.37 1.80
N LEU A 6 5.89 -26.32 2.02
CA LEU A 6 5.27 -25.41 2.99
C LEU A 6 5.47 -25.90 4.43
N ALA A 7 5.46 -27.21 4.65
CA ALA A 7 5.59 -27.81 5.98
C ALA A 7 6.92 -27.50 6.67
N CYS A 8 8.03 -27.48 5.92
CA CYS A 8 9.37 -27.18 6.45
C CYS A 8 9.84 -25.74 6.17
N TYR A 9 8.97 -24.88 5.66
CA TYR A 9 9.35 -23.54 5.22
C TYR A 9 9.81 -22.65 6.39
N SER A 10 9.14 -22.73 7.55
CA SER A 10 9.45 -21.91 8.73
C SER A 10 10.87 -22.10 9.23
N GLU A 11 11.35 -23.34 9.27
CA GLU A 11 12.70 -23.72 9.71
C GLU A 11 13.79 -23.30 8.71
N ARG A 12 13.43 -23.11 7.45
CA ARG A 12 14.38 -22.89 6.34
C ARG A 12 14.27 -21.50 5.73
N ALA A 13 13.33 -20.67 6.19
CA ALA A 13 13.05 -19.33 5.68
C ALA A 13 14.25 -18.39 5.75
N GLU A 14 15.17 -18.60 6.68
CA GLU A 14 16.42 -17.82 6.80
C GLU A 14 17.38 -18.01 5.63
N HIS A 15 17.27 -19.13 4.91
CA HIS A 15 18.09 -19.44 3.74
C HIS A 15 17.37 -19.15 2.42
N ASP A 16 16.11 -18.70 2.48
CA ASP A 16 15.34 -18.31 1.31
C ASP A 16 15.80 -16.93 0.79
N PHE A 17 16.57 -16.99 -0.29
CA PHE A 17 17.08 -15.80 -0.96
C PHE A 17 15.95 -14.93 -1.55
N VAL A 18 14.83 -15.55 -1.97
CA VAL A 18 13.67 -14.85 -2.54
C VAL A 18 13.05 -14.00 -1.44
N ARG A 19 12.73 -14.62 -0.29
CA ARG A 19 12.19 -13.95 0.88
C ARG A 19 13.09 -12.79 1.32
N SER A 20 14.39 -13.04 1.44
CA SER A 20 15.37 -12.03 1.86
C SER A 20 15.40 -10.83 0.91
N ALA A 21 15.31 -11.07 -0.40
CA ALA A 21 15.33 -10.02 -1.42
C ALA A 21 14.04 -9.18 -1.41
N VAL A 22 12.86 -9.81 -1.40
CA VAL A 22 11.58 -9.09 -1.46
C VAL A 22 11.26 -8.35 -0.15
N MET A 23 11.77 -8.81 1.00
CA MET A 23 11.66 -8.09 2.26
C MET A 23 12.41 -6.74 2.24
N ARG A 24 13.53 -6.66 1.52
CA ARG A 24 14.33 -5.43 1.36
C ARG A 24 13.71 -4.45 0.37
N LYS A 25 12.96 -4.94 -0.62
CA LYS A 25 12.34 -4.15 -1.69
C LYS A 25 10.86 -4.50 -1.81
N ARG A 26 10.08 -4.01 -0.84
CA ARG A 26 8.63 -4.22 -0.78
C ARG A 26 7.91 -3.56 -1.94
N ASN A 27 6.76 -4.10 -2.34
CA ASN A 27 5.94 -3.67 -3.48
C ASN A 27 6.66 -3.61 -4.83
N LYS A 28 7.88 -4.15 -4.90
CA LYS A 28 8.66 -4.25 -6.12
C LYS A 28 8.76 -5.70 -6.56
N VAL A 29 8.39 -5.97 -7.81
CA VAL A 29 8.64 -7.25 -8.45
C VAL A 29 10.13 -7.37 -8.71
N LEU A 30 10.73 -8.46 -8.25
CA LEU A 30 12.13 -8.81 -8.46
C LEU A 30 12.21 -10.06 -9.33
N ARG A 31 13.19 -10.11 -10.21
CA ARG A 31 13.63 -11.34 -10.88
C ARG A 31 14.83 -11.95 -10.14
N ASP A 32 15.08 -13.24 -10.35
CA ASP A 32 16.23 -13.98 -9.81
C ASP A 32 17.57 -13.24 -9.97
N GLU A 33 17.81 -12.64 -11.14
CA GLU A 33 18.96 -11.78 -11.46
C GLU A 33 19.14 -10.58 -10.52
N GLU A 34 18.04 -10.08 -9.93
CA GLU A 34 18.03 -8.96 -8.98
C GLU A 34 18.06 -9.42 -7.52
N MET A 35 17.84 -10.72 -7.27
CA MET A 35 17.83 -11.32 -5.94
C MET A 35 19.19 -11.93 -5.59
N VAL A 36 19.88 -12.50 -6.57
CA VAL A 36 21.16 -13.20 -6.40
C VAL A 36 22.19 -12.67 -7.40
N PRO A 37 23.43 -12.37 -6.99
CA PRO A 37 24.43 -11.75 -7.86
C PRO A 37 24.75 -12.58 -9.12
N HIS A 38 24.84 -13.90 -8.97
CA HIS A 38 25.17 -14.83 -10.05
C HIS A 38 24.48 -16.18 -9.88
N ARG A 39 24.15 -16.80 -11.03
CA ARG A 39 23.55 -18.14 -11.12
C ARG A 39 24.28 -19.21 -10.29
N LYS A 40 25.62 -19.20 -10.33
CA LYS A 40 26.45 -20.15 -9.57
C LYS A 40 26.25 -20.04 -8.06
N VAL A 41 25.87 -18.87 -7.55
CA VAL A 41 25.57 -18.67 -6.12
C VAL A 41 24.24 -19.32 -5.77
N LEU A 42 23.22 -19.18 -6.63
CA LEU A 42 21.95 -19.87 -6.48
C LEU A 42 22.15 -21.39 -6.49
N GLU A 43 22.87 -21.92 -7.48
CA GLU A 43 23.07 -23.37 -7.66
C GLU A 43 23.84 -24.02 -6.49
N ARG A 44 24.68 -23.24 -5.79
CA ARG A 44 25.42 -23.67 -4.59
C ARG A 44 24.63 -23.47 -3.30
N SER A 45 23.48 -22.81 -3.36
CA SER A 45 22.68 -22.53 -2.16
C SER A 45 21.96 -23.80 -1.67
N ARG A 46 21.85 -23.92 -0.34
CA ARG A 46 21.04 -24.96 0.31
C ARG A 46 19.58 -24.92 -0.14
N TRP A 47 19.07 -23.73 -0.45
CA TRP A 47 17.71 -23.52 -0.92
C TRP A 47 17.48 -24.16 -2.29
N TYR A 48 18.40 -23.97 -3.24
CA TYR A 48 18.30 -24.57 -4.57
C TYR A 48 18.42 -26.09 -4.53
N ALA A 49 19.33 -26.63 -3.71
CA ALA A 49 19.44 -28.08 -3.51
C ALA A 49 18.13 -28.68 -2.97
N TYR A 50 17.55 -28.05 -1.95
CA TYR A 50 16.27 -28.47 -1.37
C TYR A 50 15.11 -28.44 -2.38
N CYS A 51 14.98 -27.36 -3.15
CA CYS A 51 13.93 -27.29 -4.16
C CYS A 51 14.10 -28.35 -5.25
N ARG A 52 15.35 -28.66 -5.64
CA ARG A 52 15.64 -29.75 -6.58
C ARG A 52 15.24 -31.11 -6.01
N GLU A 53 15.54 -31.40 -4.74
CA GLU A 53 15.13 -32.64 -4.06
C GLU A 53 13.61 -32.80 -4.01
N LEU A 54 12.87 -31.70 -3.92
CA LEU A 54 11.40 -31.67 -3.97
C LEU A 54 10.80 -31.77 -5.38
N GLY A 55 11.63 -32.00 -6.41
CA GLY A 55 11.18 -32.03 -7.80
C GLY A 55 10.78 -30.65 -8.35
N MET A 56 11.26 -29.57 -7.72
CA MET A 56 11.05 -28.18 -8.13
C MET A 56 12.37 -27.52 -8.53
N PRO A 57 12.95 -27.87 -9.69
CA PRO A 57 14.17 -27.23 -10.15
C PRO A 57 13.94 -25.73 -10.34
N LEU A 58 14.56 -24.94 -9.48
CA LEU A 58 14.35 -23.51 -9.37
C LEU A 58 15.15 -22.78 -10.45
N GLU A 59 14.74 -22.97 -11.71
CA GLU A 59 15.47 -22.45 -12.86
C GLU A 59 15.31 -20.94 -12.99
N HIS A 60 14.11 -20.38 -12.83
CA HIS A 60 13.96 -18.94 -12.69
C HIS A 60 12.87 -18.62 -11.68
N VAL A 61 13.04 -17.49 -11.00
CA VAL A 61 12.05 -16.98 -10.07
C VAL A 61 11.76 -15.50 -10.34
N MET A 62 10.50 -15.14 -10.17
CA MET A 62 10.04 -13.76 -10.13
C MET A 62 9.09 -13.61 -8.95
N SER A 63 9.31 -12.63 -8.08
CA SER A 63 8.57 -12.51 -6.82
C SER A 63 8.32 -11.07 -6.43
N VAL A 64 7.22 -10.84 -5.71
CA VAL A 64 6.90 -9.57 -5.07
C VAL A 64 6.38 -9.82 -3.67
N LEU A 65 6.77 -8.97 -2.73
CA LEU A 65 6.15 -8.87 -1.42
C LEU A 65 5.25 -7.64 -1.39
N LEU A 66 3.95 -7.87 -1.33
CA LEU A 66 2.92 -6.85 -1.17
C LEU A 66 2.93 -6.37 0.28
N ASP A 67 3.15 -5.08 0.48
CA ASP A 67 2.96 -4.41 1.76
C ASP A 67 1.50 -3.98 1.86
N VAL A 68 0.76 -4.65 2.74
CA VAL A 68 -0.66 -4.40 2.97
C VAL A 68 -0.79 -3.60 4.26
N THR A 69 -1.61 -2.56 4.25
CA THR A 69 -1.88 -1.71 5.42
C THR A 69 -2.19 -2.55 6.67
N GLY A 70 -1.56 -2.19 7.81
CA GLY A 70 -1.69 -2.94 9.07
C GLY A 70 -0.54 -3.91 9.39
N GLY A 71 0.65 -3.74 8.78
CA GLY A 71 1.85 -4.52 9.09
C GLY A 71 1.86 -5.94 8.50
N VAL A 72 0.94 -6.19 7.58
CA VAL A 72 0.71 -7.49 6.97
C VAL A 72 1.43 -7.54 5.62
N HIS A 73 2.12 -8.63 5.35
CA HIS A 73 2.81 -8.84 4.08
C HIS A 73 2.21 -10.05 3.35
N ALA A 74 2.06 -9.95 2.04
CA ALA A 74 1.67 -11.06 1.20
C ALA A 74 2.68 -11.25 0.07
N GLY A 75 3.23 -12.46 -0.06
CA GLY A 75 4.17 -12.78 -1.13
C GLY A 75 3.46 -13.42 -2.31
N LEU A 76 3.80 -12.99 -3.52
CA LEU A 76 3.45 -13.70 -4.75
C LEU A 76 4.74 -14.08 -5.48
N THR A 77 4.94 -15.38 -5.70
CA THR A 77 6.16 -15.90 -6.32
C THR A 77 5.82 -16.83 -7.47
N PHE A 78 6.39 -16.52 -8.64
CA PHE A 78 6.34 -17.34 -9.84
C PHE A 78 7.64 -18.09 -10.00
N TYR A 79 7.54 -19.40 -10.13
CA TYR A 79 8.65 -20.28 -10.44
C TYR A 79 8.54 -20.73 -11.90
N ARG A 80 9.68 -20.93 -12.54
CA ARG A 80 9.75 -21.45 -13.90
C ARG A 80 10.84 -22.50 -13.95
N GLU A 81 10.50 -23.67 -14.51
CA GLU A 81 11.41 -24.82 -14.66
C GLU A 81 12.12 -24.84 -16.03
N ARG A 82 11.72 -23.96 -16.96
CA ARG A 82 12.36 -23.82 -18.28
C ARG A 82 13.58 -22.91 -18.16
N ARG A 83 14.65 -23.19 -18.93
CA ARG A 83 15.89 -22.39 -19.00
C ARG A 83 15.76 -20.95 -19.55
N ARG A 84 14.53 -20.44 -19.74
CA ARG A 84 14.30 -19.08 -20.25
C ARG A 84 13.93 -18.14 -19.10
N PRO A 85 14.71 -17.08 -18.84
CA PRO A 85 14.44 -16.15 -17.74
C PRO A 85 13.13 -15.41 -17.93
N PHE A 86 12.58 -14.90 -16.83
CA PHE A 86 11.49 -13.94 -16.87
C PHE A 86 11.98 -12.67 -17.57
N SER A 87 11.23 -12.21 -18.56
CA SER A 87 11.59 -10.99 -19.29
C SER A 87 11.27 -9.74 -18.48
N MET A 88 11.89 -8.61 -18.83
CA MET A 88 11.50 -7.29 -18.31
C MET A 88 10.01 -6.99 -18.54
N ARG A 89 9.43 -7.54 -19.61
CA ARG A 89 7.99 -7.40 -19.91
C ARG A 89 7.12 -8.22 -18.95
N ASP A 90 7.56 -9.41 -18.55
CA ASP A 90 6.87 -10.22 -17.55
C ASP A 90 6.88 -9.52 -16.18
N GLN A 91 8.05 -8.96 -15.82
CA GLN A 91 8.21 -8.18 -14.60
C GLN A 91 7.33 -6.94 -14.58
N ALA A 92 7.30 -6.16 -15.66
CA ALA A 92 6.47 -4.96 -15.76
C ALA A 92 4.97 -5.28 -15.63
N ARG A 93 4.48 -6.33 -16.30
CA ARG A 93 3.09 -6.77 -16.18
C ARG A 93 2.72 -7.16 -14.75
N LEU A 94 3.59 -7.91 -14.06
CA LEU A 94 3.34 -8.25 -12.67
C LEU A 94 3.40 -7.01 -11.77
N GLN A 95 4.26 -6.05 -12.09
CA GLN A 95 4.37 -4.79 -11.36
C GLN A 95 3.08 -3.96 -11.49
N GLU A 96 2.50 -3.87 -12.70
CA GLU A 96 1.19 -3.23 -12.93
C GLU A 96 0.08 -3.91 -12.11
N LEU A 97 0.08 -5.24 -12.04
CA LEU A 97 -0.90 -6.00 -11.27
C LEU A 97 -0.71 -5.88 -9.75
N THR A 98 0.47 -5.46 -9.27
CA THR A 98 0.81 -5.43 -7.84
C THR A 98 -0.18 -4.59 -7.03
N LEU A 99 -0.62 -3.44 -7.58
CA LEU A 99 -1.60 -2.57 -6.91
C LEU A 99 -2.97 -3.24 -6.78
N LEU A 100 -3.47 -3.83 -7.87
CA LEU A 100 -4.71 -4.60 -7.87
C LEU A 100 -4.64 -5.79 -6.91
N LEU A 101 -3.55 -6.56 -6.95
CA LEU A 101 -3.33 -7.70 -6.07
C LEU A 101 -3.26 -7.30 -4.59
N THR A 102 -2.64 -6.15 -4.29
CA THR A 102 -2.61 -5.62 -2.92
C THR A 102 -4.02 -5.33 -2.43
N HIS A 103 -4.86 -4.69 -3.26
CA HIS A 103 -6.27 -4.45 -2.95
C HIS A 103 -7.04 -5.77 -2.79
N THR A 104 -6.86 -6.73 -3.69
CA THR A 104 -7.52 -8.04 -3.60
C THR A 104 -7.13 -8.79 -2.34
N VAL A 105 -5.84 -8.88 -2.02
CA VAL A 105 -5.35 -9.57 -0.81
C VAL A 105 -5.89 -8.90 0.45
N ARG A 106 -5.89 -7.56 0.50
CA ARG A 106 -6.51 -6.79 1.58
C ARG A 106 -7.98 -7.16 1.74
N ASN A 107 -8.75 -7.17 0.64
CA ASN A 107 -10.17 -7.48 0.65
C ASN A 107 -10.46 -8.94 1.06
N CYS A 108 -9.69 -9.90 0.56
CA CYS A 108 -9.83 -11.32 0.92
C CYS A 108 -9.52 -11.57 2.40
N ARG A 109 -8.52 -10.89 2.97
CA ARG A 109 -8.22 -10.99 4.41
C ARG A 109 -9.33 -10.39 5.24
N MET A 110 -9.79 -9.20 4.86
CA MET A 110 -10.91 -8.54 5.51
C MET A 110 -12.18 -9.41 5.48
N TYR A 111 -12.43 -10.11 4.37
CA TYR A 111 -13.48 -11.11 4.28
C TYR A 111 -13.27 -12.28 5.27
N GLY A 112 -12.06 -12.84 5.32
CA GLY A 112 -11.72 -13.90 6.28
C GLY A 112 -11.87 -13.50 7.73
N GLU A 113 -11.53 -12.26 8.10
CA GLU A 113 -11.71 -11.71 9.45
C GLU A 113 -13.19 -11.61 9.84
N VAL A 114 -14.04 -11.15 8.92
CA VAL A 114 -15.50 -11.07 9.14
C VAL A 114 -16.10 -12.47 9.26
N ALA A 115 -15.69 -13.40 8.40
CA ALA A 115 -16.15 -14.79 8.45
C ALA A 115 -15.67 -15.52 9.72
N ALA A 116 -14.44 -15.26 10.17
CA ALA A 116 -13.85 -15.85 11.38
C ALA A 116 -14.39 -15.26 12.69
N ARG A 117 -15.31 -14.29 12.64
CA ARG A 117 -15.91 -13.67 13.84
C ARG A 117 -16.63 -14.67 14.76
N GLY A 118 -17.06 -15.83 14.23
CA GLY A 118 -17.58 -16.94 15.04
C GLY A 118 -16.52 -17.76 15.79
N GLN A 119 -15.23 -17.58 15.49
CA GLN A 119 -14.12 -18.38 16.01
C GLN A 119 -12.98 -17.44 16.43
N MET A 120 -12.92 -17.06 17.72
CA MET A 120 -11.89 -16.33 18.54
C MET A 120 -10.61 -15.69 17.92
N LEU A 121 -10.11 -16.11 16.75
CA LEU A 121 -8.99 -15.58 15.96
C LEU A 121 -9.11 -14.10 15.57
N GLY A 122 -10.33 -13.53 15.52
CA GLY A 122 -10.54 -12.13 15.14
C GLY A 122 -9.92 -11.09 16.11
N ALA A 123 -9.76 -11.43 17.39
CA ALA A 123 -9.41 -10.47 18.44
C ALA A 123 -7.99 -9.88 18.33
N PHE A 124 -7.05 -10.58 17.69
CA PHE A 124 -5.65 -10.14 17.61
C PHE A 124 -5.44 -9.11 16.48
N PHE A 125 -6.09 -9.30 15.33
CA PHE A 125 -6.02 -8.38 14.18
C PHE A 125 -6.86 -7.10 14.38
N GLN A 126 -7.90 -7.17 15.23
CA GLN A 126 -8.80 -6.06 15.55
C GLN A 126 -8.16 -4.88 16.31
N ARG A 127 -6.96 -5.05 16.92
CA ARG A 127 -6.41 -4.04 17.85
C ARG A 127 -5.62 -2.90 17.21
N GLN A 128 -5.11 -3.07 15.98
CA GLN A 128 -4.26 -2.05 15.33
C GLN A 128 -4.88 -1.40 14.09
N ALA A 129 -5.87 -2.04 13.46
CA ALA A 129 -6.55 -1.45 12.31
C ALA A 129 -7.46 -0.28 12.73
N THR A 130 -7.51 0.78 11.93
CA THR A 130 -8.50 1.86 11.99
C THR A 130 -9.63 1.56 11.00
N ARG A 131 -10.53 0.66 11.38
CA ARG A 131 -11.65 0.18 10.55
C ARG A 131 -12.99 0.17 11.29
N CYS A 132 -14.06 0.34 10.51
CA CYS A 132 -15.46 0.09 10.89
C CYS A 132 -16.13 -0.82 9.84
N ILE A 133 -17.02 -1.69 10.26
CA ILE A 133 -17.80 -2.58 9.38
C ILE A 133 -19.27 -2.28 9.61
N MET A 134 -19.95 -1.99 8.50
CA MET A 134 -21.33 -1.59 8.45
C MET A 134 -22.11 -2.59 7.63
N ARG A 135 -23.25 -3.02 8.15
CA ARG A 135 -24.30 -3.63 7.34
C ARG A 135 -25.14 -2.52 6.75
N VAL A 136 -25.43 -2.63 5.47
CA VAL A 136 -26.38 -1.76 4.77
C VAL A 136 -27.66 -2.56 4.58
N ASN A 137 -28.81 -1.92 4.83
CA ASN A 137 -30.14 -2.52 4.78
C ASN A 137 -30.42 -3.66 5.79
N PRO A 138 -30.77 -3.33 7.05
CA PRO A 138 -30.73 -2.00 7.68
C PRO A 138 -29.31 -1.53 8.00
N PHE A 139 -29.14 -0.21 8.11
CA PHE A 139 -27.90 0.39 8.61
C PHE A 139 -27.63 -0.06 10.04
N MET A 140 -26.59 -0.87 10.21
CA MET A 140 -26.18 -1.37 11.52
C MET A 140 -24.66 -1.42 11.58
N GLU A 141 -24.09 -0.92 12.67
CA GLU A 141 -22.68 -1.15 12.94
C GLU A 141 -22.49 -2.60 13.37
N GLU A 142 -21.77 -3.35 12.55
CA GLU A 142 -21.38 -4.70 12.88
C GLU A 142 -20.15 -4.65 13.78
N MET A 143 -19.17 -3.80 13.49
CA MET A 143 -17.93 -3.74 14.25
C MET A 143 -17.25 -2.39 14.11
N ARG A 144 -16.57 -1.95 15.16
CA ARG A 144 -15.62 -0.84 15.11
C ARG A 144 -14.41 -1.17 15.97
N THR A 145 -13.21 -0.90 15.44
CA THR A 145 -11.99 -1.06 16.22
C THR A 145 -11.75 0.15 17.12
N PRO A 146 -11.13 0.00 18.31
CA PRO A 146 -10.89 1.13 19.22
C PRO A 146 -10.11 2.30 18.62
N PRO A 147 -9.04 2.08 17.80
CA PRO A 147 -8.35 3.18 17.12
C PRO A 147 -9.24 4.01 16.20
N THR A 148 -10.27 3.40 15.59
CA THR A 148 -11.24 4.11 14.74
C THR A 148 -12.06 5.10 15.55
N THR A 149 -12.51 4.71 16.74
CA THR A 149 -13.26 5.61 17.62
C THR A 149 -12.43 6.85 17.97
N ALA A 150 -11.16 6.65 18.32
CA ALA A 150 -10.24 7.75 18.60
C ALA A 150 -10.05 8.67 17.38
N LEU A 151 -9.88 8.08 16.19
CA LEU A 151 -9.73 8.83 14.94
C LEU A 151 -11.00 9.63 14.61
N LEU A 152 -12.19 9.03 14.73
CA LEU A 152 -13.46 9.73 14.51
C LEU A 152 -13.63 10.93 15.45
N MET A 153 -13.30 10.77 16.74
CA MET A 153 -13.33 11.86 17.71
C MET A 153 -12.31 12.96 17.39
N LYS A 154 -11.13 12.60 16.85
CA LYS A 154 -10.11 13.55 16.40
C LYS A 154 -10.59 14.35 15.19
N TRP A 155 -11.19 13.70 14.20
CA TRP A 155 -11.48 14.29 12.88
C TRP A 155 -12.87 14.87 12.69
N PHE A 156 -13.82 14.58 13.57
CA PHE A 156 -15.20 15.04 13.47
C PHE A 156 -15.67 15.66 14.78
N HIS A 157 -16.48 16.71 14.71
CA HIS A 157 -17.20 17.22 15.87
C HIS A 157 -18.28 16.23 16.31
N SER A 158 -18.60 16.20 17.60
CA SER A 158 -19.67 15.36 18.14
C SER A 158 -21.03 15.62 17.49
N SER A 159 -21.27 16.84 17.02
CA SER A 159 -22.48 17.23 16.27
C SER A 159 -22.56 16.65 14.86
N GLU A 160 -21.43 16.24 14.27
CA GLU A 160 -21.39 15.58 12.96
C GLU A 160 -21.68 14.08 13.06
N LEU A 161 -21.58 13.51 14.28
CA LEU A 161 -21.78 12.09 14.52
C LEU A 161 -23.28 11.78 14.63
N GLY A 162 -23.75 10.86 13.81
CA GLY A 162 -25.10 10.34 13.89
C GLY A 162 -25.29 9.34 15.05
N PRO A 163 -26.48 8.72 15.15
CA PRO A 163 -26.82 7.77 16.22
C PRO A 163 -25.89 6.55 16.31
N LEU A 164 -25.31 6.15 15.18
CA LEU A 164 -24.34 5.04 15.09
C LEU A 164 -22.92 5.48 15.50
N GLY A 165 -22.70 6.71 15.93
CA GLY A 165 -21.37 7.26 16.24
C GLY A 165 -20.46 7.39 15.01
N LEU A 166 -21.02 7.28 13.79
CA LEU A 166 -20.36 7.58 12.53
C LEU A 166 -20.80 8.96 12.02
N PRO A 167 -19.90 9.71 11.36
CA PRO A 167 -20.26 10.97 10.71
C PRO A 167 -21.35 10.78 9.64
N SER A 168 -22.36 11.65 9.63
CA SER A 168 -23.47 11.57 8.67
C SER A 168 -23.00 11.51 7.22
N VAL A 169 -21.97 12.30 6.87
CA VAL A 169 -21.36 12.33 5.52
C VAL A 169 -20.84 10.96 5.07
N LEU A 170 -20.30 10.14 5.98
CA LEU A 170 -19.81 8.81 5.65
C LEU A 170 -20.96 7.81 5.48
N VAL A 171 -22.02 7.97 6.29
CA VAL A 171 -23.25 7.15 6.19
C VAL A 171 -23.97 7.43 4.87
N GLU A 172 -24.13 8.69 4.49
CA GLU A 172 -24.71 9.10 3.20
C GLU A 172 -23.91 8.57 2.02
N ARG A 173 -22.57 8.67 2.10
CA ARG A 173 -21.68 8.13 1.06
C ARG A 173 -21.82 6.61 0.94
N LEU A 174 -21.88 5.90 2.06
CA LEU A 174 -22.07 4.47 2.11
C LEU A 174 -23.42 4.06 1.49
N ALA A 175 -24.50 4.78 1.79
CA ALA A 175 -25.81 4.55 1.19
C ALA A 175 -25.78 4.68 -0.35
N LEU A 176 -25.11 5.71 -0.85
CA LEU A 176 -24.97 5.95 -2.29
C LEU A 176 -24.16 4.84 -2.98
N LEU A 177 -23.11 4.34 -2.34
CA LEU A 177 -22.29 3.24 -2.87
C LEU A 177 -23.04 1.90 -2.86
N ALA A 178 -23.80 1.62 -1.80
CA ALA A 178 -24.63 0.42 -1.71
C ALA A 178 -25.73 0.40 -2.78
N ALA A 179 -26.40 1.53 -3.01
CA ALA A 179 -27.43 1.65 -4.04
C ALA A 179 -26.92 1.37 -5.48
N ARG A 180 -25.61 1.44 -5.72
CA ARG A 180 -24.97 1.15 -7.01
C ARG A 180 -24.48 -0.30 -7.16
N GLY A 181 -24.84 -1.18 -6.23
CA GLY A 181 -24.59 -2.62 -6.33
C GLY A 181 -23.13 -3.02 -6.11
N GLY A 182 -22.36 -2.24 -5.35
CA GLY A 182 -21.00 -2.63 -4.90
C GLY A 182 -19.96 -2.82 -6.02
N THR A 183 -20.31 -2.51 -7.27
CA THR A 183 -19.35 -2.52 -8.39
C THR A 183 -18.44 -1.30 -8.24
N GLY A 184 -17.21 -1.57 -7.77
CA GLY A 184 -16.20 -0.57 -7.49
C GLY A 184 -15.85 0.26 -8.73
N ALA A 185 -16.54 1.38 -8.89
CA ALA A 185 -16.09 2.44 -9.77
C ALA A 185 -14.85 3.07 -9.13
N PHE A 186 -13.68 2.77 -9.72
CA PHE A 186 -12.38 3.31 -9.33
C PHE A 186 -12.47 4.81 -9.00
N GLY A 187 -12.13 5.19 -7.75
CA GLY A 187 -12.09 6.58 -7.29
C GLY A 187 -13.38 7.10 -6.64
N LEU A 188 -14.51 6.39 -6.72
CA LEU A 188 -15.75 6.77 -6.00
C LEU A 188 -15.86 6.12 -4.61
N ASP A 189 -15.08 5.08 -4.37
CA ASP A 189 -14.98 4.33 -3.12
C ASP A 189 -14.11 5.03 -2.07
N THR A 190 -13.65 6.25 -2.32
CA THR A 190 -12.79 7.01 -1.42
C THR A 190 -13.41 8.36 -1.09
N TRP A 191 -13.31 8.77 0.17
CA TRP A 191 -13.68 10.09 0.67
C TRP A 191 -12.50 10.70 1.43
N GLU A 192 -12.31 12.01 1.32
CA GLU A 192 -11.18 12.71 1.94
C GLU A 192 -11.64 13.96 2.69
N ARG A 193 -11.01 14.24 3.83
CA ARG A 193 -11.15 15.49 4.59
C ARG A 193 -9.80 16.09 4.88
N LYS A 194 -9.68 17.39 4.60
CA LYS A 194 -8.48 18.18 4.90
C LYS A 194 -8.42 18.51 6.40
N GLY A 195 -7.25 18.34 7.01
CA GLY A 195 -7.06 18.58 8.46
C GLY A 195 -7.18 20.04 8.88
N GLU A 196 -7.05 20.98 7.95
CA GLU A 196 -7.21 22.43 8.19
C GLU A 196 -8.59 22.79 8.76
N ALA A 197 -9.62 22.00 8.46
CA ALA A 197 -10.96 22.20 9.01
C ALA A 197 -11.08 21.83 10.51
N ARG A 198 -10.02 21.30 11.13
CA ARG A 198 -9.97 20.81 12.52
C ARG A 198 -8.68 21.22 13.25
N ASP A 199 -7.96 22.22 12.76
CA ASP A 199 -6.63 22.62 13.26
C ASP A 199 -5.59 21.48 13.23
N LEU A 200 -5.84 20.43 12.44
CA LEU A 200 -4.92 19.31 12.18
C LEU A 200 -4.05 19.63 10.96
N ALA A 201 -3.42 20.80 10.97
CA ALA A 201 -2.62 21.29 9.85
C ALA A 201 -1.54 20.26 9.46
N GLY A 202 -1.46 19.93 8.17
CA GLY A 202 -0.48 18.99 7.64
C GLY A 202 -0.88 17.51 7.70
N GLN A 203 -2.12 17.19 8.06
CA GLN A 203 -2.68 15.84 7.92
C GLN A 203 -3.98 15.94 7.10
N ASP A 204 -4.28 14.90 6.32
CA ASP A 204 -5.57 14.68 5.68
C ASP A 204 -6.11 13.31 6.13
N LEU A 205 -7.42 13.18 6.24
CA LEU A 205 -8.08 11.90 6.52
C LEU A 205 -8.63 11.34 5.22
N ARG A 206 -8.22 10.15 4.85
CA ARG A 206 -8.83 9.35 3.79
C ARG A 206 -9.67 8.23 4.39
N VAL A 207 -10.87 8.04 3.85
CA VAL A 207 -11.76 6.92 4.17
C VAL A 207 -12.02 6.13 2.90
N THR A 208 -11.70 4.84 2.91
CA THR A 208 -11.95 3.92 1.78
C THR A 208 -13.09 2.97 2.13
N PHE A 209 -14.06 2.86 1.24
CA PHE A 209 -15.27 2.05 1.34
C PHE A 209 -15.10 0.78 0.52
N THR A 210 -15.15 -0.39 1.15
CA THR A 210 -14.98 -1.68 0.47
C THR A 210 -16.22 -2.52 0.65
N HIS A 211 -16.85 -2.91 -0.45
CA HIS A 211 -17.94 -3.88 -0.44
C HIS A 211 -17.40 -5.27 -0.09
N LEU A 212 -18.03 -5.93 0.88
CA LEU A 212 -17.66 -7.27 1.36
C LEU A 212 -18.73 -8.26 0.89
N PRO A 213 -18.46 -9.08 -0.14
CA PRO A 213 -19.44 -10.03 -0.64
C PRO A 213 -19.62 -11.19 0.34
N MET A 214 -20.56 -11.09 1.28
CA MET A 214 -20.91 -12.19 2.20
C MET A 214 -21.83 -13.23 1.56
N GLN A 215 -21.67 -14.49 1.95
CA GLN A 215 -22.67 -15.52 1.70
C GLN A 215 -23.89 -15.26 2.60
N GLY A 216 -25.10 -15.28 2.05
CA GLY A 216 -26.34 -15.08 2.80
C GLY A 216 -27.06 -13.74 2.58
N GLY A 217 -26.68 -12.96 1.55
CA GLY A 217 -27.43 -11.77 1.14
C GLY A 217 -27.26 -10.54 2.04
N GLN A 218 -26.29 -10.54 2.96
CA GLN A 218 -25.95 -9.38 3.77
C GLN A 218 -25.02 -8.44 2.98
N GLU A 219 -25.45 -7.19 2.78
CA GLU A 219 -24.63 -6.15 2.17
C GLU A 219 -23.71 -5.53 3.21
N LEU A 220 -22.55 -6.16 3.44
CA LEU A 220 -21.54 -5.62 4.34
C LEU A 220 -20.56 -4.71 3.61
N TRP A 221 -20.13 -3.68 4.33
CA TRP A 221 -19.18 -2.69 3.86
C TRP A 221 -18.15 -2.40 4.94
N ALA A 222 -16.89 -2.36 4.56
CA ALA A 222 -15.82 -1.89 5.42
C ALA A 222 -15.46 -0.44 5.10
N LEU A 223 -15.31 0.36 6.14
CA LEU A 223 -14.76 1.71 6.10
C LEU A 223 -13.38 1.64 6.75
N GLU A 224 -12.34 1.89 5.96
CA GLU A 224 -10.98 2.01 6.46
C GLU A 224 -10.57 3.47 6.52
N PHE A 225 -10.04 3.88 7.67
CA PHE A 225 -9.65 5.25 7.96
C PHE A 225 -8.12 5.33 7.94
N GLN A 226 -7.57 6.25 7.16
CA GLN A 226 -6.14 6.46 7.04
C GLN A 226 -5.82 7.94 7.20
N GLU A 227 -5.02 8.28 8.20
CA GLU A 227 -4.38 9.60 8.27
C GLU A 227 -3.22 9.62 7.28
N LEU A 228 -3.31 10.51 6.30
CA LEU A 228 -2.27 10.76 5.33
C LEU A 228 -1.56 12.04 5.75
N PRO A 229 -0.24 12.04 6.00
CA PRO A 229 0.49 13.28 6.12
C PRO A 229 0.31 14.05 4.81
N ARG A 230 -0.19 15.27 4.92
CA ARG A 230 -0.44 16.12 3.77
C ARG A 230 0.90 16.44 3.10
N ALA A 231 0.89 16.43 1.77
CA ALA A 231 2.01 16.84 0.93
C ALA A 231 2.69 18.07 1.53
N ILE A 232 3.98 17.99 1.81
CA ILE A 232 4.72 19.21 2.14
C ILE A 232 4.60 20.11 0.91
N PRO A 233 3.99 21.31 1.00
CA PRO A 233 3.87 22.16 -0.17
C PRO A 233 5.26 22.53 -0.65
N VAL A 234 5.46 22.60 -1.97
CA VAL A 234 6.73 23.06 -2.54
C VAL A 234 6.97 24.49 -2.05
N PRO A 235 8.04 24.78 -1.28
CA PRO A 235 8.33 26.11 -0.77
C PRO A 235 8.39 27.13 -1.91
N GLU A 236 7.84 28.34 -1.70
CA GLU A 236 7.79 29.36 -2.76
C GLU A 236 9.19 29.76 -3.26
N ALA A 237 10.17 29.80 -2.35
CA ALA A 237 11.58 30.00 -2.71
C ALA A 237 12.11 28.95 -3.71
N TRP A 238 11.61 27.71 -3.66
CA TRP A 238 12.01 26.66 -4.60
C TRP A 238 11.33 26.82 -5.95
N ARG A 239 10.10 27.35 -6.00
CA ARG A 239 9.39 27.62 -7.26
C ARG A 239 10.08 28.68 -8.12
N GLN A 240 10.84 29.58 -7.50
CA GLN A 240 11.65 30.59 -8.20
C GLN A 240 12.96 30.01 -8.78
N ILE A 241 13.45 28.90 -8.23
CA ILE A 241 14.74 28.27 -8.62
C ILE A 241 14.51 27.12 -9.61
N LEU A 242 13.41 26.39 -9.44
CA LEU A 242 13.07 25.21 -10.22
C LEU A 242 12.25 25.57 -11.45
N THR A 243 12.43 24.79 -12.53
CA THR A 243 11.55 24.86 -13.70
C THR A 243 10.16 24.31 -13.37
N PRO A 244 9.10 24.64 -14.15
CA PRO A 244 7.76 24.14 -13.90
C PRO A 244 7.66 22.60 -13.77
N ARG A 245 8.43 21.87 -14.60
CA ARG A 245 8.47 20.39 -14.54
C ARG A 245 9.22 19.85 -13.32
N GLU A 246 10.24 20.57 -12.87
CA GLU A 246 10.94 20.22 -11.63
C GLU A 246 10.06 20.52 -10.41
N VAL A 247 9.27 21.60 -10.43
CA VAL A 247 8.27 21.91 -9.39
C VAL A 247 7.21 20.81 -9.30
N GLU A 248 6.64 20.37 -10.43
CA GLU A 248 5.70 19.24 -10.45
C GLU A 248 6.36 17.97 -9.90
N THR A 249 7.59 17.66 -10.33
CA THR A 249 8.37 16.51 -9.84
C THR A 249 8.55 16.57 -8.32
N VAL A 250 8.97 17.71 -7.77
CA VAL A 250 9.15 17.91 -6.32
C VAL A 250 7.84 17.79 -5.57
N SER A 251 6.73 18.31 -6.11
CA SER A 251 5.40 18.17 -5.51
C SER A 251 5.03 16.71 -5.27
N TYR A 252 5.23 15.83 -6.27
CA TYR A 252 4.98 14.39 -6.09
C TYR A 252 5.96 13.73 -5.12
N VAL A 253 7.23 14.15 -5.12
CA VAL A 253 8.22 13.66 -4.14
C VAL A 253 7.80 13.98 -2.71
N LEU A 254 7.32 15.20 -2.47
CA LEU A 254 6.83 15.67 -1.17
C LEU A 254 5.47 15.05 -0.77
N GLN A 255 4.75 14.47 -1.73
CA GLN A 255 3.58 13.60 -1.51
C GLN A 255 3.96 12.13 -1.21
N GLY A 256 5.26 11.81 -1.19
CA GLY A 256 5.75 10.46 -0.91
C GLY A 256 5.91 9.57 -2.16
N TRP A 257 5.71 10.08 -3.37
CA TRP A 257 5.80 9.29 -4.59
C TRP A 257 7.25 8.98 -4.96
N ASP A 258 7.56 7.72 -5.24
CA ASP A 258 8.89 7.36 -5.74
C ASP A 258 9.12 7.79 -7.19
N ASN A 259 10.37 7.75 -7.65
CA ASN A 259 10.73 8.19 -9.00
C ASN A 259 10.07 7.35 -10.10
N GLN A 260 9.60 6.13 -9.77
CA GLN A 260 8.97 5.23 -10.72
C GLN A 260 7.50 5.61 -10.94
N LEU A 261 6.75 5.86 -9.87
CA LEU A 261 5.39 6.42 -9.93
C LEU A 261 5.36 7.77 -10.64
N ILE A 262 6.36 8.62 -10.39
CA ILE A 262 6.50 9.92 -11.06
C ILE A 262 6.79 9.75 -12.56
N ALA A 263 7.66 8.80 -12.92
CA ALA A 263 7.98 8.51 -14.32
C ALA A 263 6.76 7.99 -15.09
N GLU A 264 6.00 7.08 -14.48
CA GLU A 264 4.76 6.54 -15.01
C GLU A 264 3.70 7.63 -15.17
N HIS A 265 3.53 8.50 -14.18
CA HIS A 265 2.59 9.62 -14.22
C HIS A 265 2.89 10.63 -15.34
N PHE A 266 4.17 10.95 -15.55
CA PHE A 266 4.57 11.84 -16.65
C PHE A 266 4.67 11.16 -18.01
N GLY A 267 4.51 9.83 -18.09
CA GLY A 267 4.79 9.06 -19.31
C GLY A 267 6.25 9.19 -19.77
N ARG A 268 7.20 9.27 -18.82
CA ARG A 268 8.64 9.45 -19.08
C ARG A 268 9.44 8.25 -18.60
N ALA A 269 10.67 8.10 -19.10
CA ALA A 269 11.58 7.08 -18.61
C ALA A 269 12.05 7.40 -17.18
N LEU A 270 12.19 6.37 -16.34
CA LEU A 270 12.73 6.48 -14.98
C LEU A 270 14.11 7.17 -14.94
N ALA A 271 14.95 6.93 -15.95
CA ALA A 271 16.25 7.59 -16.08
C ALA A 271 16.12 9.11 -16.22
N THR A 272 15.08 9.57 -16.94
CA THR A 272 14.76 11.00 -17.09
C THR A 272 14.32 11.60 -15.77
N VAL A 273 13.45 10.93 -15.01
CA VAL A 273 13.05 11.39 -13.66
C VAL A 273 14.22 11.38 -12.69
N LYS A 274 15.10 10.37 -12.73
CA LYS A 274 16.34 10.36 -11.93
C LYS A 274 17.24 11.54 -12.27
N LYS A 275 17.37 11.89 -13.56
CA LYS A 275 18.12 13.06 -14.00
C LYS A 275 17.48 14.36 -13.51
N HIS A 276 16.16 14.48 -13.59
CA HIS A 276 15.43 15.60 -13.00
C HIS A 276 15.67 15.71 -11.49
N MET A 277 15.62 14.59 -10.77
CA MET A 277 15.90 14.55 -9.33
C MET A 277 17.32 14.97 -9.00
N GLN A 278 18.33 14.56 -9.78
CA GLN A 278 19.70 15.03 -9.58
C GLN A 278 19.82 16.53 -9.79
N ASN A 279 19.25 17.05 -10.89
CA ASN A 279 19.24 18.49 -11.15
C ASN A 279 18.53 19.27 -10.03
N ILE A 280 17.43 18.73 -9.49
CA ILE A 280 16.72 19.32 -8.35
C ILE A 280 17.61 19.34 -7.11
N PHE A 281 18.31 18.24 -6.81
CA PHE A 281 19.23 18.16 -5.68
C PHE A 281 20.36 19.18 -5.79
N ASP A 282 20.96 19.30 -6.97
CA ASP A 282 22.04 20.24 -7.24
C ASP A 282 21.55 21.69 -7.12
N LYS A 283 20.37 22.02 -7.68
CA LYS A 283 19.78 23.36 -7.63
C LYS A 283 19.39 23.79 -6.21
N LEU A 284 18.90 22.86 -5.40
CA LEU A 284 18.47 23.13 -4.03
C LEU A 284 19.58 22.95 -3.01
N GLY A 285 20.74 22.39 -3.40
CA GLY A 285 21.84 22.07 -2.49
C GLY A 285 21.43 21.08 -1.40
N VAL A 286 20.83 19.95 -1.79
CA VAL A 286 20.40 18.89 -0.86
C VAL A 286 20.95 17.54 -1.28
N ASP A 287 21.48 16.76 -0.33
CA ASP A 287 22.23 15.53 -0.62
C ASP A 287 21.36 14.30 -0.97
N GLY A 288 20.07 14.52 -1.20
CA GLY A 288 19.16 13.48 -1.65
C GLY A 288 17.72 13.66 -1.20
N ARG A 289 16.91 12.63 -1.48
CA ARG A 289 15.45 12.66 -1.29
C ARG A 289 15.05 12.94 0.16
N THR A 290 15.68 12.29 1.12
CA THR A 290 15.36 12.47 2.54
C THR A 290 15.72 13.88 3.01
N ALA A 291 16.87 14.41 2.59
CA ALA A 291 17.30 15.78 2.89
C ALA A 291 16.34 16.82 2.27
N LEU A 292 15.90 16.57 1.03
CA LEU A 292 14.89 17.39 0.35
C LEU A 292 13.57 17.42 1.14
N ILE A 293 13.02 16.27 1.51
CA ILE A 293 11.76 16.18 2.29
C ILE A 293 11.92 16.86 3.66
N CYS A 294 13.06 16.65 4.34
CA CYS A 294 13.33 17.26 5.63
C CYS A 294 13.43 18.78 5.54
N ARG A 295 14.18 19.31 4.54
CA ARG A 295 14.33 20.75 4.33
C ARG A 295 13.02 21.43 3.98
N ALA A 296 12.21 20.82 3.11
CA ALA A 296 10.87 21.31 2.81
C ALA A 296 9.99 21.35 4.07
N SER A 297 10.06 20.30 4.91
CA SER A 297 9.31 20.22 6.17
C SER A 297 9.71 21.32 7.16
N LEU A 298 11.01 21.61 7.27
CA LEU A 298 11.54 22.67 8.14
C LEU A 298 11.09 24.07 7.66
N MET A 299 11.14 24.31 6.35
CA MET A 299 10.66 25.57 5.76
C MET A 299 9.17 25.77 5.99
N PHE A 300 8.36 24.72 5.84
CA PHE A 300 6.92 24.78 6.08
C PHE A 300 6.56 25.12 7.54
N ARG A 301 7.31 24.57 8.50
CA ARG A 301 7.11 24.88 9.92
C ARG A 301 7.50 26.32 10.26
N GLY A 302 8.57 26.85 9.65
CA GLY A 302 9.02 28.23 9.87
C GLY A 302 8.09 29.31 9.30
N THR A 303 7.27 28.99 8.29
CA THR A 303 6.26 29.91 7.73
C THR A 303 4.94 29.98 8.52
N LEU A 304 4.73 29.07 9.49
CA LEU A 304 3.55 29.04 10.36
C LEU A 304 3.82 29.64 11.75
N SER A 305 4.96 30.34 11.91
CA SER A 305 5.35 31.07 13.14
C SER A 305 5.28 32.57 12.88
#